data_AF-A0A5T2DUR0-F1
#
_entry.id   AF-A0A5T2DUR0-F1
#
_cell.length_a   1.000
_cell.length_b   1.000
_cell.length_c   1.000
_cell.angle_alpha   90.00
_cell.angle_beta   90.00
_cell.angle_gamma   90.00
#
_symmetry.space_group_name_H-M   'P 1'
#
loop_
_entity.id
_entity.type
_entity.pdbx_description
1 polymer ?
#
loop_
_entity_poly.entity_id
_entity_poly.type
_entity_poly.pdbx_seq_one_letter_code
_entity_poly.pdbx_strand_id
1 'polypeptide(L)'
;MVMQRRYFKLNEADSVKYHKEYQEKIGKPRKKAIRDFLNGCNAVGYCSHRHFGVEYISALLMRENVDCGRNKRTHNDSFDDDGQALFEVRPDRRYSEGKQLAARLKEINEKLQELPPFSDWAVRKLGCYADASCVNHGQYLTTWSGASFYPERKALVVRIPVGEKGEKALPADMSKALIEIKHSEFIAITEE
;
A
#
# COMPACT_ATOMS: atom_id res chain seq x y z
N MET A 1 2.21 -15.22 -20.45
CA MET A 1 2.45 -13.88 -21.04
C MET A 1 2.77 -12.90 -19.92
N VAL A 2 3.65 -11.92 -20.15
CA VAL A 2 4.15 -11.04 -19.07
C VAL A 2 3.70 -9.60 -19.33
N MET A 3 3.02 -9.02 -18.35
CA MET A 3 2.62 -7.60 -18.36
C MET A 3 3.85 -6.69 -18.41
N GLN A 4 3.94 -5.83 -19.43
CA GLN A 4 5.01 -4.85 -19.53
C GLN A 4 4.72 -3.62 -18.66
N ARG A 5 5.80 -2.94 -18.25
CA ARG A 5 5.74 -1.71 -17.46
C ARG A 5 6.69 -0.67 -18.05
N ARG A 6 6.27 0.60 -17.99
CA ARG A 6 7.14 1.75 -18.23
C ARG A 6 7.49 2.40 -16.90
N TYR A 7 8.70 2.95 -16.83
CA TYR A 7 9.28 3.45 -15.60
C TYR A 7 9.60 4.93 -15.75
N PHE A 8 9.33 5.70 -14.70
CA PHE A 8 9.55 7.13 -14.69
C PHE A 8 10.20 7.53 -13.36
N LYS A 9 10.92 8.64 -13.37
CA LYS A 9 11.39 9.31 -12.16
C LYS A 9 11.12 10.80 -12.22
N LEU A 10 11.06 11.43 -11.06
CA LEU A 10 11.22 12.87 -10.95
C LEU A 10 12.70 13.22 -10.76
N ASN A 11 13.05 14.48 -10.98
CA ASN A 11 14.33 15.01 -10.50
C ASN A 11 14.39 15.00 -8.96
N GLU A 12 15.56 15.20 -8.38
CA GLU A 12 15.76 15.17 -6.92
C GLU A 12 14.89 16.21 -6.19
N ALA A 13 14.87 17.46 -6.67
CA ALA A 13 14.16 18.55 -6.02
C ALA A 13 12.65 18.29 -5.93
N ASP A 14 12.05 17.84 -7.04
CA ASP A 14 10.64 17.48 -7.09
C ASP A 14 10.35 16.21 -6.27
N SER A 15 11.23 15.19 -6.33
CA SER A 15 11.10 13.97 -5.53
C SER A 15 10.99 14.28 -4.03
N VAL A 16 11.93 15.10 -3.51
CA VAL A 16 11.95 15.52 -2.11
C VAL A 16 10.72 16.37 -1.78
N LYS A 17 10.34 17.29 -2.67
CA LYS A 17 9.16 18.15 -2.50
C LYS A 17 7.87 17.33 -2.35
N TYR A 18 7.60 16.39 -3.26
CA TYR A 18 6.41 15.54 -3.21
C TYR A 18 6.41 14.62 -1.98
N HIS A 19 7.55 14.04 -1.63
CA HIS A 19 7.65 13.22 -0.42
C HIS A 19 7.37 14.05 0.84
N LYS A 20 7.93 15.25 0.96
CA LYS A 20 7.68 16.15 2.10
C LYS A 20 6.20 16.56 2.18
N GLU A 21 5.61 16.98 1.05
CA GLU A 21 4.18 17.32 0.97
C GLU A 21 3.31 16.16 1.46
N TYR A 22 3.60 14.93 1.00
CA TYR A 22 2.89 13.75 1.46
C TYR A 22 3.03 13.55 2.97
N GLN A 23 4.25 13.58 3.51
CA GLN A 23 4.47 13.34 4.94
C GLN A 23 3.71 14.35 5.80
N GLU A 24 3.69 15.62 5.41
CA GLU A 24 3.01 16.69 6.15
C GLU A 24 1.50 16.57 6.10
N LYS A 25 0.93 16.36 4.90
CA LYS A 25 -0.53 16.39 4.71
C LYS A 25 -1.22 15.06 5.00
N ILE A 26 -0.54 13.93 4.76
CA ILE A 26 -1.17 12.60 4.75
C ILE A 26 -0.37 11.59 5.58
N GLY A 27 0.94 11.45 5.34
CA GLY A 27 1.77 10.41 5.95
C GLY A 27 1.75 10.44 7.48
N LYS A 28 1.94 11.62 8.09
CA LYS A 28 1.88 11.80 9.55
C LYS A 28 0.45 11.54 10.10
N PRO A 29 -0.62 12.16 9.59
CA PRO A 29 -1.99 11.83 9.98
C PRO A 29 -2.35 10.34 9.82
N ARG A 30 -1.96 9.70 8.71
CA ARG A 30 -2.17 8.27 8.45
C ARG A 30 -1.51 7.42 9.52
N LYS A 31 -0.22 7.65 9.79
CA LYS A 31 0.54 6.93 10.83
C LYS A 31 -0.11 7.09 12.21
N LYS A 32 -0.58 8.30 12.54
CA LYS A 32 -1.30 8.57 13.79
C LYS A 32 -2.61 7.77 13.85
N ALA A 33 -3.43 7.83 12.81
CA ALA A 33 -4.72 7.13 12.76
C ALA A 33 -4.55 5.60 12.92
N ILE A 34 -3.56 5.01 12.26
CA ILE A 34 -3.25 3.59 12.38
C ILE A 34 -2.77 3.27 13.81
N ARG A 35 -1.85 4.07 14.36
CA ARG A 35 -1.37 3.88 15.74
C ARG A 35 -2.49 3.94 16.76
N ASP A 36 -3.35 4.96 16.68
CA ASP A 36 -4.49 5.14 17.59
C ASP A 36 -5.46 3.94 17.49
N PHE A 37 -5.72 3.46 16.26
CA PHE A 37 -6.53 2.26 16.02
C PHE A 37 -5.92 0.99 16.62
N LEU A 38 -4.63 0.75 16.40
CA LEU A 38 -3.91 -0.42 16.93
C LEU A 38 -3.89 -0.40 18.46
N ASN A 39 -3.56 0.75 19.06
CA ASN A 39 -3.58 0.94 20.51
C ASN A 39 -4.99 0.68 21.08
N GLY A 40 -6.04 1.19 20.44
CA GLY A 40 -7.42 0.96 20.87
C GLY A 40 -7.88 -0.50 20.78
N CYS A 41 -7.14 -1.33 20.05
CA CYS A 41 -7.39 -2.77 19.90
C CYS A 41 -6.35 -3.66 20.59
N ASN A 42 -5.38 -3.09 21.33
CA ASN A 42 -4.24 -3.82 21.90
C ASN A 42 -3.48 -4.68 20.87
N ALA A 43 -3.41 -4.20 19.62
CA ALA A 43 -2.72 -4.88 18.53
C ALA A 43 -1.34 -4.25 18.30
N VAL A 44 -0.38 -5.07 17.90
CA VAL A 44 0.99 -4.62 17.60
C VAL A 44 1.21 -4.35 16.11
N GLY A 45 0.32 -4.87 15.26
CA GLY A 45 0.37 -4.66 13.82
C GLY A 45 -0.95 -5.00 13.15
N TYR A 46 -0.93 -5.04 11.83
CA TYR A 46 -2.10 -5.35 11.02
C TYR A 46 -1.71 -6.04 9.71
N CYS A 47 -2.63 -6.84 9.20
CA CYS A 47 -2.59 -7.30 7.81
C CYS A 47 -3.44 -6.35 6.97
N SER A 48 -2.92 -5.99 5.80
CA SER A 48 -3.68 -5.25 4.79
C SER A 48 -3.62 -5.95 3.45
N HIS A 49 -4.61 -5.65 2.61
CA HIS A 49 -4.59 -5.99 1.20
C HIS A 49 -4.80 -4.71 0.40
N ARG A 50 -4.29 -4.71 -0.83
CA ARG A 50 -4.46 -3.59 -1.75
C ARG A 50 -5.31 -3.98 -2.93
N HIS A 51 -6.20 -3.10 -3.32
CA HIS A 51 -7.05 -3.25 -4.49
C HIS A 51 -7.11 -1.93 -5.23
N PHE A 52 -6.65 -1.90 -6.48
CA PHE A 52 -6.63 -0.69 -7.32
C PHE A 52 -5.99 0.52 -6.64
N GLY A 53 -4.85 0.31 -5.98
CA GLY A 53 -4.13 1.36 -5.24
C GLY A 53 -4.65 1.64 -3.83
N VAL A 54 -5.89 1.25 -3.52
CA VAL A 54 -6.50 1.45 -2.20
C VAL A 54 -6.06 0.35 -1.25
N GLU A 55 -5.68 0.71 -0.03
CA GLU A 55 -5.27 -0.22 1.02
C GLU A 55 -6.37 -0.39 2.06
N TYR A 56 -6.68 -1.64 2.40
CA TYR A 56 -7.67 -2.01 3.40
C TYR A 56 -7.04 -2.90 4.46
N ILE A 57 -7.17 -2.51 5.73
CA ILE A 57 -6.81 -3.33 6.87
C ILE A 57 -7.84 -4.46 7.01
N SER A 58 -7.38 -5.71 6.95
CA SER A 58 -8.23 -6.91 7.00
C SER A 58 -8.16 -7.67 8.31
N ALA A 59 -7.05 -7.55 9.05
CA ALA A 59 -6.85 -8.25 10.30
C ALA A 59 -5.87 -7.51 11.21
N LEU A 60 -5.94 -7.82 12.51
CA LEU A 60 -4.97 -7.36 13.51
C LEU A 60 -3.88 -8.40 13.71
N LEU A 61 -2.67 -7.95 14.06
CA LEU A 61 -1.60 -8.79 14.54
C LEU A 61 -1.46 -8.60 16.05
N MET A 62 -1.61 -9.68 16.80
CA MET A 62 -1.66 -9.65 18.26
C MET A 62 -0.76 -10.73 18.85
N ARG A 63 -0.09 -10.41 19.97
CA ARG A 63 0.71 -11.37 20.73
C ARG A 63 -0.15 -12.47 21.33
N GLU A 64 0.43 -13.64 21.59
CA GLU A 64 -0.29 -14.82 22.13
C GLU A 64 -1.14 -14.49 23.37
N ASN A 65 -0.52 -13.76 24.31
CA ASN A 65 -1.08 -13.43 25.61
C ASN A 65 -2.18 -12.35 25.61
N VAL A 66 -2.48 -11.73 24.47
CA VAL A 66 -3.55 -10.73 24.39
C VAL A 66 -4.89 -11.41 24.14
N ASP A 67 -5.86 -11.15 25.02
CA ASP A 67 -7.24 -11.61 24.83
C ASP A 67 -7.89 -10.88 23.65
N CYS A 68 -8.36 -11.66 22.69
CA CYS A 68 -9.06 -11.18 21.50
C CYS A 68 -10.54 -11.59 21.48
N GLY A 69 -11.06 -12.11 22.60
CA GLY A 69 -12.41 -12.64 22.73
C GLY A 69 -12.66 -13.79 21.76
N ARG A 70 -13.89 -13.90 21.27
CA ARG A 70 -14.31 -14.95 20.32
C ARG A 70 -14.00 -14.62 18.87
N ASN A 71 -13.01 -13.76 18.61
CA ASN A 71 -12.54 -13.50 17.26
C ASN A 71 -11.79 -14.71 16.70
N LYS A 72 -11.74 -14.80 15.37
CA LYS A 72 -10.97 -15.85 14.71
C LYS A 72 -9.50 -15.55 14.89
N ARG A 73 -8.76 -16.50 15.45
CA ARG A 73 -7.33 -16.40 15.69
C ARG A 73 -6.61 -17.48 14.91
N THR A 74 -5.64 -17.09 14.11
CA THR A 74 -4.79 -18.00 13.31
C THR A 74 -3.34 -17.64 13.54
N HIS A 75 -2.48 -18.65 13.66
CA HIS A 75 -1.04 -18.42 13.70
C HIS A 75 -0.59 -17.69 12.44
N ASN A 76 0.29 -16.70 12.59
CA ASN A 76 0.93 -16.02 11.49
C ASN A 76 2.45 -16.18 11.66
N ASP A 77 3.19 -16.39 10.56
CA ASP A 77 4.64 -16.59 10.59
C ASP A 77 5.41 -15.26 10.79
N SER A 78 4.78 -14.27 11.42
CA SER A 78 5.31 -12.94 11.69
C SER A 78 5.69 -12.80 13.15
N PHE A 79 6.71 -12.00 13.42
CA PHE A 79 7.20 -11.69 14.76
C PHE A 79 7.17 -10.18 15.00
N ASP A 80 7.06 -9.76 16.26
CA ASP A 80 7.32 -8.36 16.62
C ASP A 80 8.83 -8.10 16.82
N ASP A 81 9.16 -6.85 17.16
CA ASP A 81 10.54 -6.40 17.39
C ASP A 81 11.24 -7.15 18.54
N ASP A 82 10.47 -7.77 19.44
CA ASP A 82 10.98 -8.58 20.56
C ASP A 82 11.12 -10.07 20.18
N GLY A 83 10.81 -10.44 18.93
CA GLY A 83 10.83 -11.81 18.44
C GLY A 83 9.63 -12.67 18.89
N GLN A 84 8.55 -12.06 19.39
CA GLN A 84 7.35 -12.79 19.80
C GLN A 84 6.47 -13.13 18.61
N ALA A 85 5.97 -14.36 18.56
CA ALA A 85 5.07 -14.81 17.51
C ALA A 85 3.76 -14.01 17.53
N LEU A 86 3.31 -13.61 16.34
CA LEU A 86 2.09 -12.85 16.14
C LEU A 86 0.99 -13.74 15.60
N PHE A 87 -0.22 -13.49 16.06
CA PHE A 87 -1.42 -14.16 15.58
C PHE A 87 -2.26 -13.19 14.78
N GLU A 88 -2.73 -13.66 13.63
CA GLU A 88 -3.71 -12.96 12.85
C GLU A 88 -5.09 -13.09 13.51
N VAL A 89 -5.69 -11.95 13.85
CA VAL A 89 -7.01 -11.87 14.47
C VAL A 89 -7.99 -11.21 13.51
N ARG A 90 -9.03 -11.96 13.13
CA ARG A 90 -10.12 -11.53 12.24
C ARG A 90 -11.46 -11.51 12.97
N PRO A 91 -12.38 -10.59 12.60
CA PRO A 91 -13.69 -10.52 13.22
C PRO A 91 -14.50 -11.80 13.02
N ASP A 92 -15.01 -12.38 14.10
CA ASP A 92 -16.06 -13.39 14.06
C ASP A 92 -17.44 -12.76 14.32
N ARG A 93 -18.13 -12.40 13.23
CA ARG A 93 -19.42 -11.67 13.30
C ARG A 93 -20.57 -12.45 13.93
N ARG A 94 -20.36 -13.73 14.29
CA ARG A 94 -21.32 -14.51 15.08
C ARG A 94 -21.39 -14.03 16.53
N TYR A 95 -20.31 -13.45 17.05
CA TYR A 95 -20.20 -12.97 18.43
C TYR A 95 -20.15 -11.44 18.50
N SER A 96 -20.48 -10.88 19.68
CA SER A 96 -20.51 -9.43 19.92
C SER A 96 -19.16 -8.76 19.67
N GLU A 97 -18.09 -9.37 20.13
CA GLU A 97 -16.71 -8.92 20.03
C GLU A 97 -16.27 -8.83 18.57
N GLY A 98 -16.66 -9.81 17.73
CA GLY A 98 -16.36 -9.78 16.31
C GLY A 98 -17.21 -8.81 15.50
N LYS A 99 -18.45 -8.53 15.93
CA LYS A 99 -19.22 -7.40 15.36
C LYS A 99 -18.57 -6.05 15.68
N GLN A 100 -18.10 -5.87 16.92
CA GLN A 100 -17.39 -4.66 17.34
C GLN A 100 -16.08 -4.49 16.56
N LEU A 101 -15.26 -5.54 16.45
CA LEU A 101 -14.02 -5.47 15.66
C LEU A 101 -14.30 -5.18 14.18
N ALA A 102 -15.34 -5.79 13.60
CA ALA A 102 -15.74 -5.50 12.22
C ALA A 102 -16.14 -4.03 12.02
N ALA A 103 -16.86 -3.43 12.98
CA ALA A 103 -17.23 -2.02 12.94
C ALA A 103 -16.00 -1.11 13.02
N ARG A 104 -15.08 -1.38 13.96
CA ARG A 104 -13.83 -0.62 14.08
C ARG A 104 -12.96 -0.71 12.83
N LEU A 105 -12.85 -1.90 12.23
CA LEU A 105 -12.14 -2.11 10.96
C LEU A 105 -12.78 -1.32 9.81
N LYS A 106 -14.12 -1.21 9.78
CA LYS A 106 -14.82 -0.39 8.80
C LYS A 106 -14.48 1.09 8.98
N GLU A 107 -14.62 1.61 10.19
CA GLU A 107 -14.35 3.01 10.51
C GLU A 107 -12.92 3.44 10.17
N ILE A 108 -11.92 2.63 10.56
CA ILE A 108 -10.53 2.96 10.21
C ILE A 108 -10.30 2.90 8.70
N ASN A 109 -10.87 1.93 7.99
CA ASN A 109 -10.70 1.84 6.54
C ASN A 109 -11.35 3.01 5.81
N GLU A 110 -12.53 3.48 6.24
CA GLU A 110 -13.16 4.70 5.72
C GLU A 110 -12.26 5.92 5.96
N LYS A 111 -11.70 6.06 7.17
CA LYS A 111 -10.73 7.12 7.47
C LYS A 111 -9.45 7.03 6.63
N LEU A 112 -8.97 5.82 6.34
CA LEU A 112 -7.76 5.61 5.55
C LEU A 112 -7.95 5.84 4.05
N GLN A 113 -9.19 5.90 3.55
CA GLN A 113 -9.47 6.33 2.17
C GLN A 113 -9.13 7.81 1.96
N GLU A 114 -9.36 8.66 2.96
CA GLU A 114 -8.97 10.08 2.91
C GLU A 114 -7.46 10.28 3.14
N LEU A 115 -6.77 9.25 3.64
CA LEU A 115 -5.36 9.28 3.99
C LEU A 115 -4.57 8.24 3.18
N PRO A 116 -4.60 8.25 1.83
CA PRO A 116 -4.10 7.16 1.00
C PRO A 116 -2.61 6.85 1.25
N PRO A 117 -2.16 5.61 0.98
CA PRO A 117 -0.74 5.29 1.01
C PRO A 117 0.04 6.14 -0.02
N PHE A 118 1.33 6.35 0.21
CA PHE A 118 2.18 7.20 -0.63
C PHE A 118 2.09 6.85 -2.12
N SER A 119 2.12 5.56 -2.44
CA SER A 119 2.04 5.09 -3.82
C SER A 119 0.76 5.59 -4.52
N ASP A 120 -0.41 5.43 -3.89
CA ASP A 120 -1.69 5.84 -4.49
C ASP A 120 -1.81 7.36 -4.57
N TRP A 121 -1.40 8.06 -3.50
CA TRP A 121 -1.36 9.52 -3.50
C TRP A 121 -0.48 10.07 -4.62
N ALA A 122 0.74 9.56 -4.75
CA ALA A 122 1.71 10.07 -5.72
C ALA A 122 1.26 9.79 -7.17
N VAL A 123 0.74 8.60 -7.47
CA VAL A 123 0.28 8.31 -8.84
C VAL A 123 -0.92 9.15 -9.25
N ARG A 124 -1.86 9.44 -8.32
CA ARG A 124 -2.97 10.35 -8.59
C ARG A 124 -2.51 11.80 -8.72
N LYS A 125 -1.62 12.24 -7.82
CA LYS A 125 -1.10 13.62 -7.81
C LYS A 125 -0.29 13.94 -9.07
N LEU A 126 0.38 12.94 -9.64
CA LEU A 126 1.19 13.07 -10.85
C LEU A 126 0.44 12.73 -12.14
N GLY A 127 -0.86 12.43 -12.07
CA GLY A 127 -1.67 12.09 -13.26
C GLY A 127 -1.19 10.82 -13.96
N CYS A 128 -0.69 9.83 -13.23
CA CYS A 128 -0.06 8.64 -13.81
C CYS A 128 -0.69 7.32 -13.33
N TYR A 129 -1.89 7.38 -12.74
CA TYR A 129 -2.66 6.19 -12.42
C TYR A 129 -3.13 5.49 -13.69
N ALA A 130 -2.81 4.20 -13.80
CA ALA A 130 -3.33 3.29 -14.81
C ALA A 130 -3.43 1.89 -14.23
N ASP A 131 -4.35 1.09 -14.73
CA ASP A 131 -4.44 -0.33 -14.41
C ASP A 131 -4.47 -1.18 -15.69
N ALA A 132 -4.07 -2.43 -15.51
CA ALA A 132 -4.11 -3.41 -16.56
C ALA A 132 -4.39 -4.79 -16.00
N SER A 133 -5.17 -5.54 -16.77
CA SER A 133 -5.49 -6.92 -16.49
C SER A 133 -5.03 -7.81 -17.64
N CYS A 134 -4.60 -9.02 -17.33
CA CYS A 134 -4.31 -10.06 -18.30
C CYS A 134 -4.74 -11.43 -17.75
N VAL A 135 -4.82 -12.42 -18.63
CA VAL A 135 -5.01 -13.83 -18.24
C VAL A 135 -3.69 -14.55 -18.48
N ASN A 136 -3.09 -15.07 -17.42
CA ASN A 136 -1.85 -15.82 -17.50
C ASN A 136 -2.07 -17.24 -16.96
N HIS A 137 -1.86 -18.26 -17.79
CA HIS A 137 -2.08 -19.67 -17.43
C HIS A 137 -3.45 -19.95 -16.78
N GLY A 138 -4.51 -19.33 -17.31
CA GLY A 138 -5.88 -19.46 -16.77
C GLY A 138 -6.18 -18.64 -15.53
N GLN A 139 -5.21 -17.89 -14.99
CA GLN A 139 -5.41 -16.99 -13.86
C GLN A 139 -5.60 -15.55 -14.34
N TYR A 140 -6.67 -14.89 -13.88
CA TYR A 140 -6.87 -13.46 -14.10
C TYR A 140 -5.96 -12.66 -13.15
N LEU A 141 -5.10 -11.84 -13.73
CA LEU A 141 -4.15 -11.00 -13.01
C LEU A 141 -4.47 -9.54 -13.28
N THR A 142 -4.47 -8.72 -12.23
CA THR A 142 -4.61 -7.27 -12.32
C THR A 142 -3.41 -6.60 -11.66
N THR A 143 -2.87 -5.57 -12.31
CA THR A 143 -1.83 -4.69 -11.78
C THR A 143 -2.22 -3.24 -12.01
N TRP A 144 -1.65 -2.33 -11.23
CA TRP A 144 -1.86 -0.90 -11.36
C TRP A 144 -0.54 -0.14 -11.21
N SER A 145 -0.57 1.16 -11.51
CA SER A 145 0.56 2.05 -11.31
C SER A 145 1.02 2.06 -9.86
N GLY A 146 2.33 2.10 -9.63
CA GLY A 146 2.92 2.19 -8.30
C GLY A 146 3.96 3.28 -8.24
N ALA A 147 4.10 3.91 -7.08
CA ALA A 147 5.13 4.91 -6.81
C ALA A 147 5.80 4.67 -5.45
N SER A 148 7.10 4.92 -5.41
CA SER A 148 7.92 4.80 -4.21
C SER A 148 8.92 5.94 -4.15
N PHE A 149 9.27 6.36 -2.94
CA PHE A 149 10.35 7.31 -2.68
C PHE A 149 11.50 6.57 -2.00
N TYR A 150 12.71 6.72 -2.54
CA TYR A 150 13.94 6.10 -2.07
C TYR A 150 14.81 7.18 -1.42
N PRO A 151 14.87 7.27 -0.07
CA PRO A 151 15.52 8.38 0.62
C PRO A 151 17.01 8.53 0.31
N GLU A 152 17.75 7.42 0.26
CA GLU A 152 19.21 7.41 0.01
C GLU A 152 19.57 7.94 -1.39
N ARG A 153 18.67 7.72 -2.35
CA ARG A 153 18.79 8.24 -3.73
C ARG A 153 18.01 9.54 -3.94
N LYS A 154 17.27 9.98 -2.93
CA LYS A 154 16.28 11.07 -2.98
C LYS A 154 15.40 11.02 -4.23
N ALA A 155 15.01 9.82 -4.64
CA ALA A 155 14.36 9.57 -5.93
C ALA A 155 12.92 9.10 -5.72
N LEU A 156 11.97 9.78 -6.36
CA LEU A 156 10.61 9.28 -6.54
C LEU A 156 10.55 8.60 -7.91
N VAL A 157 10.24 7.30 -7.89
CA VAL A 157 10.04 6.50 -9.10
C VAL A 157 8.61 6.02 -9.22
N VAL A 158 8.15 5.91 -10.46
CA VAL A 158 6.81 5.43 -10.82
C VAL A 158 6.95 4.28 -11.80
N ARG A 159 6.13 3.24 -11.62
CA ARG A 159 5.92 2.17 -12.61
C ARG A 159 4.49 2.24 -13.11
N ILE A 160 4.28 2.15 -14.42
CA ILE A 160 2.97 2.19 -15.07
C ILE A 160 2.80 0.93 -15.92
N PRO A 161 1.76 0.12 -15.70
CA PRO A 161 1.49 -1.04 -16.56
C PRO A 161 1.02 -0.61 -17.95
N VAL A 162 1.55 -1.24 -19.00
CA VAL A 162 1.27 -0.87 -20.41
C VAL A 162 0.78 -2.03 -21.28
N GLY A 163 0.27 -3.11 -20.67
CA GLY A 163 -0.21 -4.29 -21.39
C GLY A 163 0.91 -5.23 -21.82
N GLU A 164 0.58 -6.30 -22.54
CA GLU A 164 1.52 -7.39 -22.86
C GLU A 164 2.52 -7.00 -23.97
N LYS A 165 2.14 -6.06 -24.83
CA LYS A 165 2.97 -5.54 -25.94
C LYS A 165 3.26 -4.04 -25.82
N GLY A 166 3.05 -3.43 -24.65
CA GLY A 166 3.18 -1.98 -24.49
C GLY A 166 2.09 -1.19 -25.24
N GLU A 167 1.00 -1.85 -25.62
CA GLU A 167 -0.05 -1.29 -26.48
C GLU A 167 -0.96 -0.29 -25.76
N LYS A 168 -0.98 -0.31 -24.42
CA LYS A 168 -1.75 0.67 -23.65
C LYS A 168 -1.02 2.01 -23.64
N ALA A 169 -1.73 3.03 -24.10
CA ALA A 169 -1.26 4.40 -24.02
C ALA A 169 -1.02 4.81 -22.56
N LEU A 170 -0.02 5.67 -22.35
CA LEU A 170 0.21 6.33 -21.08
C LEU A 170 -0.93 7.31 -20.78
N PRO A 171 -1.24 7.57 -19.50
CA PRO A 171 -2.22 8.59 -19.15
C PRO A 171 -1.87 9.96 -19.76
N ALA A 172 -2.87 10.64 -20.32
CA ALA A 172 -2.67 11.90 -21.05
C ALA A 172 -2.37 13.09 -20.13
N ASP A 173 -2.74 12.99 -18.86
CA ASP A 173 -2.60 14.00 -17.81
C ASP A 173 -1.31 13.86 -16.99
N MET A 174 -0.39 12.99 -17.41
CA MET A 174 0.89 12.80 -16.73
C MET A 174 1.66 14.12 -16.56
N SER A 175 2.15 14.33 -15.34
CA SER A 175 3.00 15.47 -15.02
C SER A 175 4.22 15.53 -15.94
N LYS A 176 4.45 16.69 -16.55
CA LYS A 176 5.63 16.96 -17.41
C LYS A 176 6.97 16.85 -16.67
N ALA A 177 6.95 16.84 -15.33
CA ALA A 177 8.14 16.63 -14.51
C ALA A 177 8.62 15.17 -14.50
N LEU A 178 7.79 14.23 -14.95
CA LEU A 178 8.16 12.82 -15.07
C LEU A 178 9.08 12.61 -16.27
N ILE A 179 10.24 12.02 -15.98
CA ILE A 179 11.24 11.64 -16.98
C ILE A 179 11.19 10.13 -17.10
N GLU A 180 10.98 9.62 -18.31
CA GLU A 180 11.04 8.18 -18.55
C GLU A 180 12.46 7.66 -18.36
N ILE A 181 12.57 6.49 -17.72
CA ILE A 181 13.83 5.81 -17.45
C ILE A 181 13.78 4.37 -17.93
N LYS A 182 14.98 3.79 -18.15
CA LYS A 182 15.11 2.37 -18.49
C LYS A 182 14.78 1.50 -17.28
N HIS A 183 14.37 0.26 -17.54
CA HIS A 183 14.16 -0.73 -16.49
C HIS A 183 15.42 -0.94 -15.62
N SER A 184 16.61 -0.98 -16.24
CA SER A 184 17.89 -1.12 -15.51
C SER A 184 18.15 0.04 -14.54
N GLU A 185 17.74 1.25 -14.90
CA GLU A 185 17.88 2.42 -14.04
C GLU A 185 16.87 2.39 -12.89
N PHE A 186 15.64 1.92 -13.16
CA PHE A 186 14.66 1.68 -12.11
C PHE A 186 15.20 0.68 -11.08
N ILE A 187 15.72 -0.48 -11.54
CA ILE A 187 16.31 -1.49 -10.68
C ILE A 187 17.47 -0.92 -9.84
N ALA A 188 18.39 -0.17 -10.45
CA ALA A 188 19.51 0.46 -9.74
C ALA A 188 19.08 1.49 -8.67
N ILE A 189 17.86 2.02 -8.75
CA ILE A 189 17.28 2.88 -7.71
C ILE A 189 16.56 2.06 -6.64
N THR A 190 15.88 0.97 -7.04
CA THR A 190 14.92 0.26 -6.19
C THR A 190 15.48 -0.92 -5.41
N GLU A 191 16.58 -1.52 -5.89
CA GLU A 191 17.24 -2.65 -5.24
C GLU A 191 18.48 -2.13 -4.50
N GLU A 192 18.52 -2.38 -3.18
CA GLU A 192 19.74 -2.42 -2.37
C GLU A 192 20.03 -3.87 -1.98
#